data_AF-A0A6I5CDY8-F1
#
_entry.id   AF-A0A6I5CDY8-F1
#
_cell.length_a   1.000
_cell.length_b   1.000
_cell.length_c   1.000
_cell.angle_alpha   90.00
_cell.angle_beta   90.00
_cell.angle_gamma   90.00
#
_symmetry.space_group_name_H-M   'P 1'
#
loop_
_entity.id
_entity.type
_entity.pdbx_description
1 polymer ?
#
loop_
_entity_poly.entity_id
_entity_poly.type
_entity_poly.pdbx_seq_one_letter_code
_entity_poly.pdbx_strand_id
1 'polypeptide(L)'
;QGTPSAVAGTPGPTGPGPAACRVGYHVVDQWTDGFEATVTVTTGRPLDTWRLAWTFGDGQRVTRMWDATAAQSGSRVTATAARYNASVAAGSTVTFGFVGSRHGGNFAPYDFTLDGQDCATG
;
A
#
# COMPACT_ATOMS: atom_id res chain seq x y z
N GLN A 1 25.85 -47.73 25.05
CA GLN A 1 25.22 -46.66 25.83
C GLN A 1 25.48 -45.36 25.11
N GLY A 2 24.40 -44.70 24.65
CA GLY A 2 24.47 -43.44 23.94
C GLY A 2 24.22 -42.27 24.90
N THR A 3 24.69 -41.10 24.47
CA THR A 3 24.08 -39.80 24.79
C THR A 3 24.44 -38.86 23.65
N PRO A 4 23.47 -38.43 22.83
CA PRO A 4 23.68 -37.30 21.93
C PRO A 4 23.53 -36.00 22.74
N SER A 5 24.59 -35.19 22.81
CA SER A 5 24.46 -33.82 23.29
C SER A 5 23.79 -33.00 22.19
N ALA A 6 22.52 -32.67 22.41
CA ALA A 6 21.74 -31.80 21.55
C ALA A 6 22.38 -30.40 21.51
N VAL A 7 22.66 -29.90 20.30
CA VAL A 7 22.91 -28.48 20.08
C VAL A 7 21.57 -27.76 20.23
N ALA A 8 21.42 -27.01 21.31
CA ALA A 8 20.31 -26.09 21.48
C ALA A 8 20.46 -24.97 20.43
N GLY A 9 19.66 -25.03 19.38
CA GLY A 9 19.48 -23.92 18.45
C GLY A 9 18.78 -22.78 19.17
N THR A 10 19.49 -21.69 19.43
CA THR A 10 18.92 -20.43 19.89
C THR A 10 17.82 -20.00 18.91
N PRO A 11 16.58 -19.73 19.34
CA PRO A 11 15.61 -19.04 18.50
C PRO A 11 16.18 -17.66 18.16
N GLY A 12 16.49 -17.44 16.88
CA GLY A 12 16.84 -16.11 16.38
C GLY A 12 15.68 -15.15 16.64
N PRO A 13 15.95 -13.84 16.76
CA PRO A 13 14.89 -12.86 16.98
C PRO A 13 13.90 -12.97 15.82
N THR A 14 12.65 -13.31 16.13
CA THR A 14 11.54 -13.19 15.18
C THR A 14 11.24 -11.70 15.06
N GLY A 15 12.10 -10.98 14.33
CA GLY A 15 11.78 -9.65 13.84
C GLY A 15 10.51 -9.75 12.99
N PRO A 16 9.69 -8.69 12.92
CA PRO A 16 8.64 -8.63 11.91
C PRO A 16 9.31 -8.96 10.57
N GLY A 17 8.81 -9.97 9.86
CA GLY A 17 9.29 -10.29 8.53
C GLY A 17 9.29 -9.03 7.67
N PRO A 18 10.13 -8.93 6.63
CA PRO A 18 10.12 -7.78 5.75
C PRO A 18 8.68 -7.52 5.29
N ALA A 19 8.19 -6.30 5.51
CA ALA A 19 6.84 -5.92 5.13
C ALA A 19 6.61 -6.33 3.68
N ALA A 20 5.46 -6.95 3.39
CA ALA A 20 5.17 -7.49 2.06
C ALA A 20 5.27 -6.41 0.97
N CYS A 21 5.06 -5.16 1.37
CA CYS A 21 5.13 -3.95 0.58
C CYS A 21 5.46 -2.74 1.45
N ARG A 22 5.98 -1.70 0.81
CA ARG A 22 6.12 -0.36 1.37
C ARG A 22 5.33 0.62 0.52
N VAL A 23 4.54 1.48 1.16
CA VAL A 23 3.74 2.50 0.49
C VAL A 23 4.22 3.89 0.87
N GLY A 24 4.49 4.71 -0.14
CA GLY A 24 4.62 6.15 0.00
C GLY A 24 3.34 6.84 -0.45
N TYR A 25 2.84 7.78 0.36
CA TYR A 25 1.67 8.60 0.04
C TYR A 25 2.07 10.06 0.13
N HIS A 26 1.92 10.80 -0.97
CA HIS A 26 2.32 12.20 -1.07
C HIS A 26 1.20 13.04 -1.65
N VAL A 27 0.72 14.03 -0.89
CA VAL A 27 -0.20 15.06 -1.41
C VAL A 27 0.61 16.03 -2.26
N VAL A 28 0.37 16.04 -3.57
CA VAL A 28 1.08 16.87 -4.54
C VAL A 28 0.59 18.31 -4.47
N ASP A 29 -0.73 18.50 -4.42
CA ASP A 29 -1.36 19.80 -4.29
C ASP A 29 -2.71 19.68 -3.56
N GLN A 30 -3.17 20.78 -2.95
CA GLN A 30 -4.42 20.80 -2.18
C GLN A 30 -5.09 22.17 -2.21
N TRP A 31 -6.38 22.19 -2.60
CA TRP A 31 -7.25 23.37 -2.67
C TRP A 31 -8.49 23.19 -1.79
N THR A 32 -9.39 24.17 -1.68
CA THR A 32 -10.50 24.20 -0.70
C THR A 32 -11.26 22.88 -0.55
N ASP A 33 -11.73 22.31 -1.66
CA ASP A 33 -12.62 21.14 -1.66
C ASP A 33 -11.97 19.87 -2.24
N GLY A 34 -10.66 19.88 -2.48
CA GLY A 34 -9.98 18.74 -3.08
C GLY A 34 -8.46 18.76 -2.98
N PHE A 35 -7.86 17.66 -3.39
CA PHE A 35 -6.43 17.44 -3.36
C PHE A 35 -6.01 16.46 -4.45
N GLU A 36 -4.75 16.55 -4.85
CA GLU A 36 -4.08 15.59 -5.70
C GLU A 36 -3.05 14.82 -4.89
N ALA A 37 -3.01 13.50 -5.04
CA ALA A 37 -2.04 12.66 -4.36
C ALA A 37 -1.39 11.66 -5.32
N THR A 38 -0.11 11.42 -5.08
CA THR A 38 0.68 10.37 -5.71
C THR A 38 0.96 9.28 -4.68
N VAL A 39 0.77 8.03 -5.11
CA VAL A 39 1.01 6.83 -4.30
C VAL A 39 2.09 6.00 -4.98
N THR A 40 3.11 5.62 -4.21
CA THR A 40 4.18 4.72 -4.64
C THR A 40 4.09 3.43 -3.84
N VAL A 41 4.25 2.29 -4.51
CA VAL A 41 4.19 0.97 -3.87
C VAL A 41 5.42 0.17 -4.28
N THR A 42 6.30 -0.10 -3.33
CA THR A 42 7.43 -1.02 -3.51
C THR A 42 7.04 -2.40 -2.99
N THR A 43 7.19 -3.43 -3.82
CA THR A 43 6.85 -4.82 -3.46
C THR A 43 8.11 -5.65 -3.23
N GLY A 44 8.10 -6.53 -2.21
CA GLY A 44 9.16 -7.51 -2.01
C GLY A 44 9.06 -8.76 -2.89
N ARG A 45 7.91 -8.94 -3.58
CA ARG A 45 7.58 -10.12 -4.40
C ARG A 45 7.20 -9.72 -5.82
N PRO A 46 7.35 -10.60 -6.82
CA PRO A 46 6.80 -10.34 -8.14
C PRO A 46 5.26 -10.34 -8.08
N LEU A 47 4.65 -9.48 -8.90
CA LEU A 47 3.21 -9.33 -9.05
C LEU A 47 2.86 -9.48 -10.53
N ASP A 48 1.87 -10.30 -10.85
CA ASP A 48 1.27 -10.38 -12.18
C ASP A 48 0.17 -9.32 -12.38
N THR A 49 -0.44 -8.92 -11.27
CA THR A 49 -1.36 -7.81 -11.10
C THR A 49 -1.26 -7.34 -9.66
N TRP A 50 -1.80 -6.17 -9.34
CA TRP A 50 -1.81 -5.66 -7.99
C TRP A 50 -3.11 -4.95 -7.65
N ARG A 51 -3.48 -5.07 -6.38
CA ARG A 51 -4.59 -4.34 -5.79
C ARG A 51 -4.15 -3.73 -4.47
N LEU A 52 -4.02 -2.40 -4.46
CA LEU A 52 -3.73 -1.65 -3.24
C LEU A 52 -5.04 -1.17 -2.63
N ALA A 53 -5.25 -1.43 -1.36
CA ALA A 53 -6.37 -0.87 -0.62
C ALA A 53 -5.88 -0.06 0.58
N TRP A 54 -6.60 1.00 0.93
CA TRP A 54 -6.31 1.87 2.08
C TRP A 54 -7.60 2.48 2.63
N THR A 55 -7.51 3.09 3.81
CA THR A 55 -8.63 3.72 4.49
C THR A 55 -8.40 5.22 4.65
N PHE A 56 -9.36 6.03 4.21
CA PHE A 56 -9.38 7.47 4.47
C PHE A 56 -9.90 7.80 5.88
N GLY A 57 -9.30 8.80 6.52
CA GLY A 57 -9.64 9.20 7.89
C GLY A 57 -10.78 10.21 8.02
N ASP A 58 -10.96 11.09 7.03
CA ASP A 58 -11.80 12.30 7.12
C ASP A 58 -12.96 12.32 6.10
N GLY A 59 -13.34 11.14 5.60
CA GLY A 59 -14.41 11.04 4.61
C GLY A 59 -14.00 11.49 3.20
N GLN A 60 -12.69 11.58 2.91
CA GLN A 60 -12.20 11.87 1.57
C GLN A 60 -12.76 10.87 0.54
N ARG A 61 -13.00 11.35 -0.70
CA ARG A 61 -13.48 10.50 -1.81
C ARG A 61 -12.57 10.63 -3.00
N VAL A 62 -12.21 9.52 -3.64
CA VAL A 62 -11.53 9.57 -4.94
C VAL A 62 -12.52 9.99 -6.01
N THR A 63 -12.18 11.00 -6.80
CA THR A 63 -13.03 11.52 -7.90
C THR A 63 -12.45 11.22 -9.28
N ARG A 64 -11.12 11.12 -9.39
CA ARG A 64 -10.41 10.72 -10.61
C ARG A 64 -9.13 9.96 -10.24
N MET A 65 -8.76 8.97 -11.03
CA MET A 65 -7.51 8.22 -10.87
C MET A 65 -6.87 7.97 -12.24
N TRP A 66 -5.54 7.91 -12.27
CA TRP A 66 -4.73 7.51 -13.42
C TRP A 66 -3.72 6.45 -12.99
N ASP A 67 -3.19 5.70 -13.94
CA ASP A 67 -2.33 4.52 -13.69
C ASP A 67 -2.99 3.41 -12.84
N ALA A 68 -4.27 3.56 -12.52
CA ALA A 68 -5.09 2.59 -11.80
C ALA A 68 -6.58 2.94 -11.96
N THR A 69 -7.44 2.02 -11.53
CA THR A 69 -8.87 2.24 -11.38
C THR A 69 -9.26 2.17 -9.91
N ALA A 70 -10.14 3.07 -9.47
CA ALA A 70 -10.57 3.14 -8.08
C ALA A 70 -11.96 2.53 -7.90
N ALA A 71 -12.12 1.74 -6.83
CA ALA A 71 -13.40 1.42 -6.24
C ALA A 71 -13.38 1.87 -4.77
N GLN A 72 -14.43 2.55 -4.32
CA GLN A 72 -14.51 3.04 -2.93
C GLN A 72 -15.82 2.63 -2.28
N SER A 73 -15.73 2.05 -1.09
CA SER A 73 -16.87 1.67 -0.24
C SER A 73 -16.69 2.29 1.14
N GLY A 74 -17.53 3.26 1.49
CA GLY A 74 -17.32 4.08 2.68
C GLY A 74 -15.95 4.78 2.63
N SER A 75 -15.14 4.59 3.67
CA SER A 75 -13.77 5.11 3.76
C SER A 75 -12.71 4.23 3.08
N ARG A 76 -13.04 2.97 2.73
CA ARG A 76 -12.09 2.04 2.11
C ARG A 76 -12.00 2.26 0.62
N VAL A 77 -10.80 2.57 0.13
CA VAL A 77 -10.48 2.65 -1.30
C VAL A 77 -9.71 1.41 -1.72
N THR A 78 -9.95 0.97 -2.94
CA THR A 78 -9.21 -0.09 -3.62
C THR A 78 -8.79 0.42 -5.00
N ALA A 79 -7.49 0.61 -5.19
CA ALA A 79 -6.88 0.86 -6.49
C ALA A 79 -6.47 -0.47 -7.13
N THR A 80 -6.88 -0.67 -8.37
CA THR A 80 -6.53 -1.84 -9.18
C THR A 80 -5.69 -1.42 -10.36
N ALA A 81 -4.62 -2.17 -10.63
CA ALA A 81 -3.66 -1.89 -11.68
C ALA A 81 -4.31 -1.61 -13.06
N ALA A 82 -3.73 -0.69 -13.81
CA ALA A 82 -3.98 -0.59 -15.24
C ALA A 82 -3.26 -1.74 -15.97
N ARG A 83 -3.73 -2.11 -17.17
CA ARG A 83 -3.17 -3.26 -17.91
C ARG A 83 -1.67 -3.12 -18.19
N TYR A 84 -1.18 -1.91 -18.43
CA TYR A 84 0.21 -1.65 -18.79
C TYR A 84 1.17 -1.62 -17.59
N ASN A 85 0.67 -1.54 -16.35
CA ASN A 85 1.49 -1.50 -15.14
C ASN A 85 1.10 -2.58 -14.11
N ALA A 86 0.36 -3.61 -14.55
CA ALA A 86 -0.07 -4.72 -13.70
C ALA A 86 1.10 -5.60 -13.24
N SER A 87 2.04 -5.89 -14.14
CA SER A 87 3.20 -6.69 -13.78
C SER A 87 4.30 -5.84 -13.13
N VAL A 88 4.76 -6.26 -11.95
CA VAL A 88 5.80 -5.59 -11.18
C VAL A 88 6.78 -6.63 -10.69
N ALA A 89 8.07 -6.48 -11.02
CA ALA A 89 9.10 -7.40 -10.54
C ALA A 89 9.35 -7.22 -9.03
N ALA A 90 9.89 -8.26 -8.39
CA ALA A 90 10.30 -8.16 -6.98
C ALA A 90 11.31 -7.02 -6.77
N GLY A 91 11.16 -6.28 -5.68
CA GLY A 91 11.98 -5.11 -5.35
C GLY A 91 11.70 -3.88 -6.20
N SER A 92 10.76 -3.94 -7.14
CA SER A 92 10.39 -2.80 -7.99
C SER A 92 9.25 -1.98 -7.38
N THR A 93 9.08 -0.77 -7.92
CA THR A 93 8.08 0.19 -7.47
C THR A 93 7.09 0.48 -8.60
N VAL A 94 5.81 0.52 -8.26
CA VAL A 94 4.76 1.08 -9.11
C VAL A 94 4.27 2.40 -8.52
N THR A 95 3.89 3.32 -9.40
CA THR A 95 3.38 4.64 -9.03
C THR A 95 2.06 4.88 -9.72
N PHE A 96 1.11 5.47 -9.00
CA PHE A 96 -0.14 5.95 -9.55
C PHE A 96 -0.59 7.21 -8.82
N GLY A 97 -1.59 7.90 -9.35
CA GLY A 97 -2.09 9.13 -8.74
C GLY A 97 -3.60 9.28 -8.85
N PHE A 98 -4.14 10.17 -8.04
CA PHE A 98 -5.56 10.46 -8.02
C PHE A 98 -5.85 11.88 -7.55
N VAL A 99 -7.01 12.38 -7.98
CA VAL A 99 -7.66 13.55 -7.38
C VAL A 99 -8.75 13.06 -6.44
N GLY A 100 -8.79 13.62 -5.25
CA GLY A 100 -9.82 13.37 -4.25
C GLY A 100 -10.55 14.64 -3.81
N SER A 101 -11.80 14.50 -3.39
CA SER A 101 -12.53 15.53 -2.68
C SER A 101 -12.30 15.41 -1.17
N ARG A 102 -12.34 16.53 -0.46
CA ARG A 102 -12.30 16.58 1.01
C ARG A 102 -13.29 17.59 1.56
N HIS A 103 -13.71 17.38 2.80
CA HIS A 103 -14.55 18.34 3.54
C HIS A 103 -13.90 18.61 4.90
N GLY A 104 -13.05 19.65 4.95
CA GLY A 104 -12.25 19.98 6.13
C GLY A 104 -10.90 19.27 6.14
N GLY A 105 -10.74 18.28 7.02
CA GLY A 105 -9.48 17.56 7.24
C GLY A 105 -8.98 16.79 6.02
N ASN A 106 -7.67 16.55 5.99
CA ASN A 106 -7.02 15.70 4.98
C ASN A 106 -5.89 14.89 5.62
N PHE A 107 -6.18 14.16 6.70
CA PHE A 107 -5.20 13.27 7.30
C PHE A 107 -4.80 12.18 6.31
N ALA A 108 -3.52 11.82 6.38
CA ALA A 108 -2.98 10.76 5.57
C ALA A 108 -3.78 9.46 5.81
N PRO A 109 -4.07 8.70 4.74
CA PRO A 109 -4.73 7.41 4.88
C PRO A 109 -3.86 6.40 5.65
N TYR A 110 -4.50 5.34 6.12
CA TYR A 110 -3.88 4.27 6.89
C TYR A 110 -4.41 2.89 6.43
N ASP A 111 -3.91 1.82 7.04
CA ASP A 111 -4.30 0.43 6.76
C ASP A 111 -4.10 0.05 5.28
N PHE A 112 -2.88 0.27 4.80
CA PHE A 112 -2.51 -0.09 3.44
C PHE A 112 -2.30 -1.59 3.30
N THR A 113 -2.96 -2.21 2.32
CA THR A 113 -2.80 -3.63 2.01
C THR A 113 -2.59 -3.84 0.51
N LEU A 114 -1.60 -4.65 0.13
CA LEU A 114 -1.33 -5.06 -1.25
C LEU A 114 -1.71 -6.52 -1.45
N ASP A 115 -2.74 -6.76 -2.26
CA ASP A 115 -3.40 -8.07 -2.44
C ASP A 115 -3.82 -8.72 -1.10
N GLY A 116 -4.18 -7.87 -0.12
CA GLY A 116 -4.58 -8.30 1.22
C GLY A 116 -3.41 -8.59 2.18
N GLN A 117 -2.17 -8.25 1.83
CA GLN A 117 -1.03 -8.28 2.74
C GLN A 117 -0.72 -6.87 3.24
N ASP A 118 -0.48 -6.71 4.54
CA ASP A 118 -0.20 -5.41 5.14
C ASP A 118 1.08 -4.78 4.57
N CYS A 119 0.99 -3.49 4.26
CA CYS A 119 2.12 -2.68 3.84
C CYS A 119 2.59 -1.78 4.97
N ALA A 120 3.90 -1.60 5.07
CA ALA A 120 4.46 -0.51 5.85
C ALA A 120 4.26 0.83 5.13
N THR A 121 3.95 1.89 5.86
CA THR A 121 3.91 3.27 5.34
C THR A 121 5.22 3.98 5.63
N GLY A 122 5.70 4.84 4.73
CA GLY A 122 6.73 5.82 5.06
C GLY A 122 7.30 6.60 3.89
#